data_AF-A0A520H8V8-F1
#
_entry.id   AF-A0A520H8V8-F1
#
_cell.length_a   1.000
_cell.length_b   1.000
_cell.length_c   1.000
_cell.angle_alpha   90.00
_cell.angle_beta   90.00
_cell.angle_gamma   90.00
#
_symmetry.space_group_name_H-M   'P 1'
#
loop_
_entity.id
_entity.type
_entity.pdbx_description
1 polymer ?
#
loop_
_entity_poly.entity_id
_entity_poly.type
_entity_poly.pdbx_seq_one_letter_code
_entity_poly.pdbx_strand_id
1 'polypeptide(L)'
;VKEDWIFDRKRSRLYYDMQTVTLLLPADKNQAGYEKPIASFKYKDLDKLFRSDPKKFIWYNPQNQAQHKNLADAFDLRLFYGRITKVANPGDTDLVGMYGDREGLLKSYQTEYELMETEHGLWEY
;
A
#
# COMPACT_ATOMS: atom_id res chain seq x y z
N VAL A 1 3.19 -2.31 -1.77
CA VAL A 1 3.76 -1.25 -0.91
C VAL A 1 3.81 -1.79 0.50
N LYS A 2 4.88 -1.54 1.26
CA LYS A 2 4.94 -1.85 2.69
C LYS A 2 4.78 -0.56 3.48
N GLU A 3 3.92 -0.59 4.46
CA GLU A 3 3.59 0.53 5.33
C GLU A 3 3.49 0.06 6.78
N ASP A 4 3.80 0.97 7.69
CA ASP A 4 3.65 0.79 9.11
C ASP A 4 2.44 1.59 9.61
N TRP A 5 1.71 0.97 10.52
CA TRP A 5 0.46 1.50 11.06
C TRP A 5 0.73 2.02 12.46
N ILE A 6 0.69 3.34 12.61
CA ILE A 6 1.08 4.01 13.85
C ILE A 6 -0.14 4.69 14.44
N PHE A 7 -0.57 4.24 15.61
CA PHE A 7 -1.67 4.86 16.34
C PHE A 7 -1.15 5.95 17.30
N ASP A 8 -1.51 7.21 17.04
CA ASP A 8 -1.24 8.32 17.96
C ASP A 8 -2.36 8.41 19.01
N ARG A 9 -2.05 7.93 20.22
CA ARG A 9 -2.96 7.94 21.38
C ARG A 9 -3.40 9.34 21.81
N LYS A 10 -2.60 10.39 21.57
CA LYS A 10 -2.95 11.75 22.01
C LYS A 10 -3.97 12.41 21.10
N ARG A 11 -3.94 12.06 19.81
CA ARG A 11 -4.79 12.63 18.78
C ARG A 11 -5.92 11.69 18.35
N SER A 12 -5.95 10.47 18.90
CA SER A 12 -6.86 9.38 18.51
C SER A 12 -6.89 9.17 16.99
N ARG A 13 -5.72 9.22 16.35
CA ARG A 13 -5.60 9.13 14.89
C ARG A 13 -4.64 8.03 14.48
N LEU A 14 -5.03 7.29 13.45
CA LEU A 14 -4.18 6.35 12.75
C LEU A 14 -3.35 7.11 11.71
N TYR A 15 -2.05 6.84 11.67
CA TYR A 15 -1.14 7.33 10.65
C TYR A 15 -0.53 6.16 9.88
N TYR A 16 -0.45 6.32 8.57
CA TYR A 16 0.21 5.38 7.67
C TYR A 16 1.59 5.92 7.32
N ASP A 17 2.65 5.20 7.70
CA ASP A 17 4.02 5.53 7.32
C ASP A 17 4.52 4.53 6.27
N MET A 18 4.63 4.98 5.02
CA MET A 18 5.11 4.14 3.92
C MET A 18 6.63 3.92 4.04
N GLN A 19 7.04 2.66 4.13
CA GLN A 19 8.45 2.30 4.29
C GLN A 19 9.11 1.98 2.96
N THR A 20 8.51 1.07 2.17
CA THR A 20 9.12 0.57 0.95
C THR A 20 8.11 0.33 -0.18
N VAL A 21 8.59 0.51 -1.40
CA VAL A 21 7.88 0.13 -2.62
C VAL A 21 8.69 -0.97 -3.30
N THR A 22 8.07 -2.14 -3.46
CA THR A 22 8.67 -3.30 -4.11
C THR A 22 8.01 -3.54 -5.44
N LEU A 23 8.83 -3.69 -6.48
CA LEU A 23 8.39 -4.09 -7.81
C LEU A 23 8.39 -5.61 -7.90
N LEU A 24 7.25 -6.18 -8.29
CA LEU A 24 7.05 -7.60 -8.46
C LEU A 24 6.95 -7.92 -9.96
N LEU A 25 7.66 -8.96 -10.40
CA LEU A 25 7.48 -9.53 -11.72
C LEU A 25 6.26 -10.46 -11.67
N PRO A 26 5.22 -10.25 -12.49
CA PRO A 26 4.04 -11.12 -12.49
C PRO A 26 4.41 -12.53 -12.96
N ALA A 27 3.66 -13.51 -12.45
CA ALA A 27 3.84 -14.93 -12.74
C ALA A 27 3.85 -15.25 -14.25
N ASP A 28 2.98 -14.59 -15.03
CA ASP A 28 2.86 -14.80 -16.49
C ASP A 28 4.13 -14.44 -17.27
N LYS A 29 4.98 -13.58 -16.70
CA LYS A 29 6.23 -13.13 -17.32
C LYS A 29 7.46 -13.79 -16.69
N ASN A 30 7.25 -14.77 -15.83
CA ASN A 30 8.31 -15.48 -15.11
C ASN A 30 8.27 -16.97 -15.43
N GLN A 31 9.41 -17.55 -15.81
CA GLN A 31 9.53 -19.00 -16.02
C GLN A 31 9.20 -19.82 -14.75
N ALA A 32 9.34 -19.21 -13.56
CA ALA A 32 9.08 -19.89 -12.30
C ALA A 32 7.59 -20.00 -11.94
N GLY A 33 6.69 -19.27 -12.63
CA GLY A 33 5.24 -19.36 -12.41
C GLY A 33 4.72 -18.72 -11.12
N TYR A 34 5.56 -17.98 -10.38
CA TYR A 34 5.17 -17.20 -9.20
C TYR A 34 5.70 -15.76 -9.27
N GLU A 35 5.07 -14.86 -8.50
CA GLU A 35 5.51 -13.47 -8.42
C GLU A 35 6.90 -13.38 -7.79
N LYS A 36 7.83 -12.70 -8.47
CA LYS A 36 9.22 -12.57 -8.00
C LYS A 36 9.54 -11.11 -7.72
N PRO A 37 10.04 -10.75 -6.51
CA PRO A 37 10.51 -9.39 -6.25
C PRO A 37 11.75 -9.09 -7.11
N ILE A 38 11.67 -7.99 -7.87
CA ILE A 38 12.76 -7.51 -8.73
C ILE A 38 13.65 -6.56 -7.95
N ALA A 39 13.03 -5.54 -7.35
CA ALA A 39 13.72 -4.49 -6.63
C ALA A 39 12.81 -3.90 -5.54
N SER A 40 13.41 -3.56 -4.42
CA SER A 40 12.76 -2.86 -3.31
C SER A 40 13.44 -1.53 -3.10
N PHE A 41 12.65 -0.47 -3.08
CA PHE A 41 13.13 0.90 -2.88
C PHE A 41 12.58 1.44 -1.57
N LYS A 42 13.43 2.20 -0.85
CA LYS A 42 12.99 2.95 0.32
C LYS A 42 12.10 4.10 -0.15
N TYR A 43 10.91 4.23 0.45
CA TYR A 43 9.94 5.24 0.03
C TYR A 43 10.50 6.67 0.17
N LYS A 44 11.30 6.96 1.20
CA LYS A 44 11.93 8.28 1.38
C LYS A 44 12.84 8.71 0.22
N ASP A 45 13.47 7.76 -0.47
CA ASP A 45 14.30 8.06 -1.64
C ASP A 45 13.43 8.25 -2.89
N LEU A 46 12.32 7.52 -2.99
CA LEU A 46 11.32 7.72 -4.03
C LEU A 46 10.59 9.06 -3.89
N ASP A 47 10.23 9.48 -2.68
CA ASP A 47 9.65 10.79 -2.41
C ASP A 47 10.54 11.93 -2.96
N LYS A 48 11.85 11.88 -2.64
CA LYS A 48 12.83 12.82 -3.19
C LYS A 48 12.89 12.78 -4.72
N LEU A 49 12.85 11.58 -5.30
CA LEU A 49 12.85 11.40 -6.75
C LEU A 49 11.59 12.03 -7.38
N PHE A 50 10.41 11.76 -6.83
CA PHE A 50 9.14 12.29 -7.35
C PHE A 50 9.07 13.81 -7.24
N ARG A 51 9.63 14.38 -6.17
CA ARG A 51 9.74 15.83 -5.98
C ARG A 51 10.83 16.49 -6.84
N SER A 52 11.84 15.73 -7.28
CA SER A 52 12.96 16.28 -8.08
C SER A 52 12.55 16.79 -9.46
N ASP A 53 11.56 16.14 -10.09
CA ASP A 53 11.03 16.55 -11.39
C ASP A 53 9.48 16.54 -11.38
N PRO A 54 8.86 17.66 -10.97
CA PRO A 54 7.41 17.75 -10.86
C PRO A 54 6.65 17.57 -12.17
N LYS A 55 7.30 17.73 -13.33
CA LYS A 55 6.65 17.58 -14.65
C LYS A 55 6.60 16.13 -15.11
N LYS A 56 7.55 15.31 -14.64
CA LYS A 56 7.65 13.89 -15.01
C LYS A 56 6.80 13.01 -14.10
N PHE A 57 6.78 13.30 -12.81
CA PHE A 57 6.13 12.46 -11.80
C PHE A 57 4.77 13.02 -11.41
N ILE A 58 3.84 12.95 -12.36
CA ILE A 58 2.48 13.45 -12.22
C ILE A 58 1.55 12.28 -11.91
N TRP A 59 0.75 12.42 -10.86
CA TRP A 59 -0.41 11.58 -10.61
C TRP A 59 -1.64 12.20 -11.26
N TYR A 60 -2.27 11.43 -12.15
CA TYR A 60 -3.44 11.85 -12.90
C TYR A 60 -4.70 11.32 -12.24
N ASN A 61 -5.59 12.23 -11.86
CA ASN A 61 -6.91 11.86 -11.38
C ASN A 61 -7.86 11.67 -12.59
N PRO A 62 -8.37 10.45 -12.85
CA PRO A 62 -9.31 10.23 -13.95
C PRO A 62 -10.66 10.93 -13.73
N GLN A 63 -11.05 11.20 -12.48
CA GLN A 63 -12.32 11.85 -12.13
C GLN A 63 -12.26 13.38 -12.15
N ASN A 64 -11.06 13.97 -12.04
CA ASN A 64 -10.87 15.42 -12.05
C ASN A 64 -9.57 15.80 -12.78
N GLN A 65 -9.69 16.21 -14.03
CA GLN A 65 -8.54 16.58 -14.86
C GLN A 65 -8.07 18.03 -14.65
N ALA A 66 -8.80 18.86 -13.89
CA ALA A 66 -8.47 20.28 -13.72
C ALA A 66 -7.21 20.52 -12.90
N GLN A 67 -6.85 19.58 -12.02
CA GLN A 67 -5.64 19.66 -11.21
C GLN A 67 -4.97 18.30 -11.13
N HIS A 68 -3.71 18.25 -11.55
CA HIS A 68 -2.85 17.11 -11.32
C HIS A 68 -2.03 17.30 -10.04
N LYS A 69 -1.67 16.21 -9.39
CA LYS A 69 -0.83 16.22 -8.18
C LYS A 69 0.53 15.61 -8.49
N ASN A 70 1.53 15.93 -7.69
CA ASN A 70 2.77 15.17 -7.73
C ASN A 70 2.52 13.74 -7.22
N LEU A 71 3.27 12.78 -7.73
CA LEU A 71 3.16 11.39 -7.32
C LEU A 71 3.49 11.19 -5.83
N ALA A 72 4.47 11.91 -5.26
CA ALA A 72 4.73 11.91 -3.81
C ALA A 72 3.49 12.34 -3.01
N ASP A 73 2.87 13.46 -3.38
CA ASP A 73 1.68 13.96 -2.68
C ASP A 73 0.50 12.99 -2.83
N ALA A 74 0.39 12.27 -3.95
CA ALA A 74 -0.64 11.25 -4.14
C ALA A 74 -0.44 10.03 -3.22
N PHE A 75 0.81 9.62 -3.00
CA PHE A 75 1.13 8.57 -2.05
C PHE A 75 0.90 9.04 -0.61
N ASP A 76 1.30 10.26 -0.25
CA ASP A 76 1.09 10.83 1.08
C ASP A 76 -0.41 10.96 1.42
N LEU A 77 -1.23 11.29 0.42
CA LEU A 77 -2.70 11.32 0.52
C LEU A 77 -3.35 9.95 0.33
N ARG A 78 -2.56 8.87 0.16
CA ARG A 78 -3.04 7.49 -0.07
C ARG A 78 -4.07 7.38 -1.21
N LEU A 79 -3.87 8.12 -2.30
CA LEU A 79 -4.77 8.12 -3.46
C LEU A 79 -4.62 6.88 -4.36
N PHE A 80 -3.70 5.99 -4.03
CA PHE A 80 -3.53 4.72 -4.72
C PHE A 80 -4.53 3.68 -4.19
N TYR A 81 -4.93 2.76 -5.07
CA TYR A 81 -5.73 1.61 -4.71
C TYR A 81 -4.90 0.33 -4.81
N GLY A 82 -5.05 -0.55 -3.83
CA GLY A 82 -4.44 -1.88 -3.85
C GLY A 82 -4.98 -2.73 -2.70
N ARG A 83 -5.14 -4.04 -2.97
CA ARG A 83 -5.55 -5.02 -1.96
C ARG A 83 -4.42 -5.30 -0.96
N ILE A 84 -4.79 -5.69 0.26
CA ILE A 84 -3.84 -6.14 1.28
C ILE A 84 -3.38 -7.55 0.94
N THR A 85 -2.15 -7.70 0.46
CA THR A 85 -1.61 -9.03 0.14
C THR A 85 -1.00 -9.73 1.34
N LYS A 86 -0.56 -8.98 2.35
CA LYS A 86 0.18 -9.49 3.49
C LYS A 86 0.01 -8.59 4.70
N VAL A 87 -0.12 -9.21 5.86
CA VAL A 87 -0.10 -8.57 7.19
C VAL A 87 1.10 -9.08 7.99
N ALA A 88 1.48 -8.36 9.05
CA ALA A 88 2.55 -8.81 9.94
C ALA A 88 2.20 -10.18 10.53
N ASN A 89 3.06 -11.17 10.29
CA ASN A 89 2.90 -12.52 10.81
C ASN A 89 4.26 -13.18 11.06
N PRO A 90 4.34 -14.21 11.93
CA PRO A 90 5.62 -14.84 12.29
C PRO A 90 6.33 -15.54 11.12
N GLY A 91 5.58 -16.00 10.12
CA GLY A 91 6.12 -16.76 8.98
C GLY A 91 6.62 -15.88 7.83
N ASP A 92 6.39 -14.57 7.89
CA ASP A 92 6.59 -13.63 6.78
C ASP A 92 5.91 -14.09 5.46
N THR A 93 4.82 -14.84 5.57
CA THR A 93 4.07 -15.38 4.42
C THR A 93 2.97 -14.41 4.00
N ASP A 94 2.55 -14.42 2.73
CA ASP A 94 1.39 -13.67 2.27
C ASP A 94 0.07 -14.38 2.64
N LEU A 95 -1.06 -13.67 2.51
CA LEU A 95 -2.37 -14.23 2.88
C LEU A 95 -2.75 -15.46 2.04
N VAL A 96 -2.40 -15.44 0.75
CA VAL A 96 -2.64 -16.57 -0.15
C VAL A 96 -1.76 -17.77 0.21
N GLY A 97 -0.49 -17.57 0.55
CA GLY A 97 0.38 -18.64 1.03
C GLY A 97 -0.05 -19.23 2.38
N MET A 98 -0.71 -18.45 3.24
CA MET A 98 -1.18 -18.92 4.55
C MET A 98 -2.53 -19.67 4.48
N TYR A 99 -3.50 -19.17 3.71
CA TYR A 99 -4.87 -19.66 3.71
C TYR A 99 -5.28 -20.37 2.40
N GLY A 100 -4.44 -20.32 1.38
CA GLY A 100 -4.79 -20.76 0.02
C GLY A 100 -5.48 -19.65 -0.79
N ASP A 101 -5.68 -19.88 -2.09
CA ASP A 101 -6.08 -18.83 -3.04
C ASP A 101 -7.43 -18.17 -2.68
N ARG A 102 -8.51 -18.95 -2.63
CA ARG A 102 -9.85 -18.42 -2.35
C ARG A 102 -9.98 -17.80 -0.96
N GLU A 103 -9.49 -18.49 0.07
CA GLU A 103 -9.60 -18.02 1.45
C GLU A 103 -8.67 -16.85 1.74
N GLY A 104 -7.46 -16.84 1.16
CA GLY A 104 -6.52 -15.74 1.28
C GLY A 104 -7.06 -14.45 0.64
N LEU A 105 -7.73 -14.56 -0.50
CA LEU A 105 -8.44 -13.42 -1.11
C LEU A 105 -9.57 -12.93 -0.21
N LEU A 106 -10.39 -13.83 0.33
CA LEU A 106 -11.45 -13.46 1.27
C LEU A 106 -10.87 -12.78 2.52
N LYS A 107 -9.75 -13.28 3.04
CA LYS A 107 -9.09 -12.72 4.21
C LYS A 107 -8.50 -11.33 3.94
N SER A 108 -7.99 -11.08 2.74
CA SER A 108 -7.60 -9.72 2.31
C SER A 108 -8.76 -8.73 2.45
N TYR A 109 -9.96 -9.09 1.98
CA TYR A 109 -11.14 -8.24 2.10
C TYR A 109 -11.57 -8.08 3.56
N GLN A 110 -11.62 -9.17 4.32
CA GLN A 110 -11.96 -9.11 5.75
C GLN A 110 -11.03 -8.19 6.52
N THR A 111 -9.71 -8.32 6.29
CA THR A 111 -8.73 -7.43 6.92
C THR A 111 -8.97 -5.98 6.50
N GLU A 112 -9.23 -5.69 5.23
CA GLU A 112 -9.58 -4.31 4.80
C GLU A 112 -10.80 -3.76 5.55
N TYR A 113 -11.85 -4.56 5.74
CA TYR A 113 -13.03 -4.19 6.53
C TYR A 113 -12.71 -3.97 8.02
N GLU A 114 -12.00 -4.91 8.66
CA GLU A 114 -11.59 -4.82 10.06
C GLU A 114 -10.80 -3.52 10.34
N LEU A 115 -9.97 -3.11 9.38
CA LEU A 115 -9.19 -1.88 9.48
C LEU A 115 -10.07 -0.64 9.35
N MET A 116 -11.01 -0.63 8.42
CA MET A 116 -11.99 0.45 8.27
C MET A 116 -12.85 0.61 9.53
N GLU A 117 -13.32 -0.51 10.11
CA GLU A 117 -14.06 -0.52 11.38
C GLU A 117 -13.22 0.01 12.53
N THR A 118 -11.95 -0.41 12.61
CA THR A 118 -11.01 0.10 13.64
C THR A 118 -10.81 1.60 13.49
N GLU A 119 -10.62 2.09 12.27
CA GLU A 119 -10.53 3.53 12.00
C GLU A 119 -11.80 4.24 12.44
N HIS A 120 -12.99 3.75 12.05
CA HIS A 120 -14.28 4.31 12.45
C HIS A 120 -14.47 4.37 13.97
N GLY A 121 -14.13 3.29 14.69
CA GLY A 121 -14.23 3.24 16.15
C GLY A 121 -13.34 4.25 16.87
N LEU A 122 -12.24 4.71 16.25
CA LEU A 122 -11.38 5.76 16.80
C LEU A 122 -12.01 7.16 16.73
N TRP A 123 -13.04 7.38 15.90
CA TRP A 123 -13.75 8.65 15.78
C TRP A 123 -14.93 8.79 16.74
N GLU A 124 -15.43 7.69 17.31
CA GLU A 124 -16.60 7.69 18.19
C GLU A 124 -16.30 8.01 19.66
N TYR A 125 -15.05 8.36 20.01
CA TYR A 125 -14.60 8.67 21.38
C TYR A 125 -14.02 10.08 21.52
#